data_AF-A0A4R0BP36-F1
#
_entry.id   AF-A0A4R0BP36-F1
#
_cell.length_a   1.000
_cell.length_b   1.000
_cell.length_c   1.000
_cell.angle_alpha   90.00
_cell.angle_beta   90.00
_cell.angle_gamma   90.00
#
_symmetry.space_group_name_H-M   'P 1'
#
loop_
_entity.id
_entity.type
_entity.pdbx_description
1 polymer ?
#
loop_
_entity_poly.entity_id
_entity_poly.type
_entity_poly.pdbx_seq_one_letter_code
_entity_poly.pdbx_strand_id
1 'polypeptide(L)'
;MTIQSGSPASTDVQETSRTIDTSEFLTRIAEKLRTKSGSDLPLSCFIEQVKLQLASGKSPEQLQNEAAAANSNMPGHLLETYKAWAMPD
;
A
#
# COMPACT_ATOMS: atom_id res chain seq x y z
N MET A 1 -23.36 -24.29 53.53
CA MET A 1 -24.02 -24.41 52.22
C MET A 1 -24.12 -23.03 51.61
N THR A 2 -23.39 -22.77 50.53
CA THR A 2 -23.69 -21.72 49.55
C THR A 2 -23.11 -22.19 48.21
N ILE A 3 -24.00 -22.29 47.24
CA ILE A 3 -23.82 -22.70 45.85
C ILE A 3 -23.49 -21.49 44.96
N GLN A 4 -23.18 -21.81 43.69
CA GLN A 4 -23.31 -20.98 42.48
C GLN A 4 -21.97 -20.44 41.95
N SER A 5 -21.30 -21.17 41.04
CA SER A 5 -21.51 -21.17 39.58
C SER A 5 -21.28 -19.75 39.02
N GLY A 6 -20.31 -19.43 38.18
CA GLY A 6 -19.61 -20.20 37.17
C GLY A 6 -19.71 -19.36 35.89
N SER A 7 -18.59 -18.84 35.39
CA SER A 7 -18.37 -18.49 33.98
C SER A 7 -16.89 -18.15 33.79
N PRO A 8 -16.06 -19.02 33.18
CA PRO A 8 -14.91 -18.51 32.45
C PRO A 8 -15.49 -17.75 31.26
N ALA A 9 -15.26 -16.43 31.20
CA ALA A 9 -15.39 -15.70 29.95
C ALA A 9 -14.40 -16.37 28.99
N SER A 10 -14.92 -17.28 28.17
CA SER A 10 -14.21 -17.78 27.00
C SER A 10 -14.12 -16.57 26.08
N THR A 11 -13.06 -15.78 26.22
CA THR A 11 -12.49 -15.03 25.10
C THR A 11 -12.02 -16.08 24.11
N ASP A 12 -13.01 -16.63 23.42
CA ASP A 12 -12.90 -17.23 22.14
C ASP A 12 -12.36 -16.13 21.22
N VAL A 13 -11.05 -15.93 21.29
CA VAL A 13 -10.28 -15.47 20.16
C VAL A 13 -10.37 -16.63 19.17
N GLN A 14 -11.55 -16.80 18.56
CA GLN A 14 -11.66 -17.40 17.26
C GLN A 14 -10.86 -16.48 16.36
N GLU A 15 -9.56 -16.73 16.32
CA GLU A 15 -8.73 -16.51 15.16
C GLU A 15 -9.42 -17.28 14.04
N THR A 16 -10.45 -16.67 13.47
CA THR A 16 -11.11 -17.19 12.29
C THR A 16 -10.03 -17.16 11.25
N SER A 17 -9.44 -18.33 10.99
CA SER A 17 -8.70 -18.65 9.79
C SER A 17 -9.70 -18.57 8.63
N ARG A 18 -10.19 -17.36 8.38
CA ARG A 18 -11.12 -17.03 7.33
C ARG A 18 -10.25 -16.87 6.12
N THR A 19 -10.46 -17.71 5.11
CA THR A 19 -9.83 -17.56 3.81
C THR A 19 -10.16 -16.17 3.29
N ILE A 20 -9.20 -15.26 3.38
CA ILE A 20 -9.38 -13.89 2.89
C ILE A 20 -9.38 -13.97 1.37
N ASP A 21 -10.41 -13.40 0.75
CA ASP A 21 -10.48 -13.27 -0.69
C ASP A 21 -9.35 -12.37 -1.21
N THR A 22 -8.80 -12.68 -2.38
CA THR A 22 -7.67 -11.92 -2.94
C THR A 22 -8.05 -10.45 -3.17
N SER A 23 -9.29 -10.17 -3.59
CA SER A 23 -9.77 -8.81 -3.78
C SER A 23 -9.85 -8.06 -2.45
N GLU A 24 -10.36 -8.71 -1.40
CA GLU A 24 -10.43 -8.14 -0.05
C GLU A 24 -9.03 -7.81 0.49
N PHE A 25 -8.07 -8.73 0.31
CA PHE A 25 -6.67 -8.52 0.70
C PHE A 25 -6.07 -7.29 0.02
N LEU A 26 -6.18 -7.19 -1.30
CA LEU A 26 -5.66 -6.06 -2.07
C LEU A 26 -6.31 -4.75 -1.65
N THR A 27 -7.64 -4.76 -1.45
CA THR A 27 -8.40 -3.60 -1.03
C THR A 27 -7.91 -3.09 0.32
N ARG A 28 -7.74 -3.96 1.30
CA ARG A 28 -7.28 -3.58 2.65
C ARG A 28 -5.88 -2.96 2.65
N ILE A 29 -4.96 -3.47 1.82
CA ILE A 29 -3.63 -2.89 1.69
C ILE A 29 -3.70 -1.54 0.98
N ALA A 30 -4.47 -1.45 -0.11
CA ALA A 30 -4.65 -0.23 -0.87
C ALA A 30 -5.23 0.91 -0.03
N GLU A 31 -6.21 0.62 0.83
CA GLU A 31 -6.78 1.62 1.74
C GLU A 31 -5.76 2.13 2.76
N LYS A 32 -4.97 1.23 3.36
CA LYS A 32 -3.87 1.63 4.25
C LYS A 32 -2.85 2.52 3.52
N LEU A 33 -2.53 2.18 2.27
CA LEU A 33 -1.59 2.95 1.46
C LEU A 33 -2.14 4.34 1.13
N ARG A 34 -3.41 4.44 0.75
CA ARG A 34 -4.09 5.72 0.49
C ARG A 34 -4.06 6.62 1.72
N THR A 35 -4.48 6.11 2.87
CA THR A 35 -4.50 6.87 4.13
C THR A 35 -3.11 7.33 4.54
N LYS A 36 -2.08 6.49 4.35
CA LYS A 36 -0.68 6.85 4.63
C LYS A 36 -0.15 7.91 3.65
N SER A 37 -0.54 7.82 2.38
CA SER A 37 -0.06 8.74 1.33
C SER A 37 -0.66 10.13 1.45
N GLY A 38 -1.84 10.28 2.06
CA GLY A 38 -2.57 11.56 2.11
C GLY A 38 -2.99 12.10 0.74
N SER A 39 -2.92 11.27 -0.30
CA SER A 39 -3.27 11.64 -1.67
C SER A 39 -4.77 11.42 -1.92
N ASP A 40 -5.39 12.33 -2.66
CA ASP A 40 -6.81 12.28 -3.04
C ASP A 40 -7.09 11.37 -4.26
N LEU A 41 -6.12 10.54 -4.65
CA LEU A 41 -6.29 9.63 -5.78
C LEU A 41 -7.34 8.54 -5.49
N PRO A 42 -8.04 8.04 -6.54
CA PRO A 42 -8.99 6.94 -6.40
C PRO A 42 -8.32 5.66 -5.86
N LEU A 43 -9.09 4.86 -5.11
CA LEU A 43 -8.61 3.60 -4.51
C LEU A 43 -8.08 2.60 -5.55
N SER A 44 -8.63 2.61 -6.77
CA SER A 44 -8.17 1.77 -7.88
C SER A 44 -6.70 1.99 -8.22
N CYS A 45 -6.20 3.22 -8.11
CA CYS A 45 -4.79 3.53 -8.35
C CYS A 45 -3.89 2.81 -7.33
N PHE A 46 -4.29 2.80 -6.06
CA PHE A 46 -3.55 2.11 -5.01
C PHE A 46 -3.62 0.59 -5.15
N ILE A 47 -4.75 0.03 -5.60
CA ILE A 47 -4.87 -1.41 -5.89
C ILE A 47 -3.89 -1.83 -6.98
N GLU A 48 -3.79 -1.05 -8.07
CA GLU A 48 -2.82 -1.29 -9.14
C GLU A 48 -1.38 -1.21 -8.62
N GLN A 49 -1.05 -0.24 -7.77
CA GLN A 49 0.26 -0.16 -7.12
C GLN A 49 0.55 -1.39 -6.25
N VAL A 50 -0.42 -1.90 -5.50
CA VAL A 50 -0.25 -3.11 -4.68
C VAL A 50 0.00 -4.32 -5.58
N LYS A 51 -0.76 -4.46 -6.67
CA LYS A 51 -0.57 -5.55 -7.64
C LYS A 51 0.82 -5.51 -8.28
N LEU A 52 1.28 -4.33 -8.70
CA LEU A 52 2.63 -4.15 -9.26
C LEU A 52 3.72 -4.49 -8.25
N GLN A 53 3.57 -4.08 -6.99
CA GLN A 53 4.51 -4.42 -5.92
C GLN A 53 4.59 -5.94 -5.70
N LEU A 54 3.44 -6.63 -5.68
CA LEU A 54 3.39 -8.09 -5.54
C LEU A 54 4.00 -8.81 -6.75
N ALA A 55 3.76 -8.31 -7.96
CA ALA A 55 4.33 -8.88 -9.19
C ALA A 55 5.84 -8.63 -9.32
N SER A 56 6.36 -7.56 -8.70
CA SER A 56 7.76 -7.18 -8.82
C SER A 56 8.73 -8.14 -8.12
N GLY A 57 8.27 -8.95 -7.17
CA GLY A 57 9.12 -9.84 -6.37
C GLY A 57 10.16 -9.13 -5.49
N LYS A 58 10.07 -7.81 -5.37
CA LYS A 58 10.97 -6.96 -4.57
C LYS A 58 10.40 -6.73 -3.19
N SER A 59 11.26 -6.53 -2.19
CA SER A 59 10.79 -6.14 -0.88
C SER A 59 10.24 -4.70 -0.90
N PRO A 60 9.27 -4.36 -0.04
CA PRO A 60 8.72 -3.00 0.05
C PRO A 60 9.81 -1.93 0.28
N GLU A 61 10.85 -2.26 1.07
CA GLU A 61 11.99 -1.37 1.30
C GLU A 61 12.82 -1.13 0.04
N GLN A 62 13.06 -2.16 -0.79
CA GLN A 62 13.76 -2.00 -2.06
C GLN A 62 12.99 -1.06 -2.99
N LEU A 63 11.67 -1.26 -3.08
CA LEU A 63 10.81 -0.47 -3.94
C LEU A 63 10.71 0.99 -3.46
N GLN A 64 10.70 1.22 -2.15
CA GLN A 64 10.74 2.55 -1.57
C GLN A 64 12.07 3.26 -1.83
N ASN A 65 13.20 2.55 -1.72
CA ASN A 65 14.52 3.11 -2.04
C ASN A 65 14.64 3.43 -3.53
N GLU A 66 14.14 2.57 -4.42
CA GLU A 66 14.10 2.83 -5.87
C GLU A 66 13.20 4.02 -6.21
N ALA A 67 12.02 4.13 -5.59
CA ALA A 67 11.13 5.27 -5.79
C ALA A 67 11.73 6.59 -5.30
N ALA A 68 12.46 6.56 -4.18
CA ALA A 68 13.20 7.72 -3.68
C ALA A 68 14.34 8.09 -4.64
N ALA A 69 15.11 7.11 -5.12
CA ALA A 69 16.19 7.31 -6.08
C ALA A 69 15.68 7.82 -7.44
N ALA A 70 14.53 7.33 -7.92
CA ALA A 70 13.92 7.79 -9.17
C ALA A 70 13.50 9.27 -9.11
N ASN A 71 13.00 9.73 -7.96
CA ASN A 71 12.67 11.15 -7.77
C ASN A 71 13.91 12.06 -7.70
N SER A 72 15.05 11.55 -7.23
CA SER A 72 16.28 12.35 -7.18
C SER A 72 17.07 12.36 -8.50
N ASN A 73 16.80 11.43 -9.41
CA ASN A 73 17.65 11.15 -10.56
C ASN A 73 17.00 11.53 -11.90
N MET A 74 16.25 12.63 -11.95
CA MET A 74 15.79 13.18 -13.23
C MET A 74 17.03 13.63 -14.03
N PRO A 75 17.35 13.02 -15.19
CA PRO A 75 18.51 13.40 -15.97
C PRO A 75 18.37 14.84 -16.44
N GLY A 76 19.35 15.71 -16.14
CA GLY A 76 19.30 17.13 -16.49
C GLY A 76 19.01 17.40 -17.98
N HIS A 77 19.43 16.49 -18.86
CA HIS A 77 19.11 16.53 -20.30
C HIS A 77 17.60 16.49 -20.61
N LEU A 78 16.80 15.71 -19.86
CA LEU A 78 15.35 15.67 -20.06
C LEU A 78 14.69 16.99 -19.63
N LEU A 79 15.22 17.63 -18.59
CA LEU A 79 14.76 18.94 -18.13
C LEU A 79 15.08 20.03 -19.17
N GLU A 80 16.29 20.02 -19.74
CA GLU A 80 16.70 20.95 -20.78
C GLU A 80 15.89 20.77 -22.09
N THR A 81 15.58 19.52 -22.47
CA THR A 81 14.73 19.22 -23.63
C THR A 81 13.31 19.73 -23.43
N TYR A 82 12.71 19.50 -22.26
CA TYR A 82 11.39 20.04 -21.93
C TYR A 82 11.38 21.57 -21.97
N LYS A 83 12.41 22.22 -21.43
CA LYS A 83 12.55 23.68 -21.41
C LYS A 83 12.64 24.27 -22.82
N ALA A 84 13.37 23.62 -23.73
CA ALA A 84 13.50 24.04 -25.13
C ALA A 84 12.18 23.95 -25.91
N TRP A 85 11.26 23.06 -25.53
CA TRP A 85 9.94 22.96 -26.14
C TRP A 85 8.93 23.95 -25.54
N ALA A 86 9.03 24.24 -24.25
CA ALA A 86 8.10 25.11 -23.54
C ALA A 86 8.41 26.61 -23.72
N MET A 87 9.66 26.97 -24.04
CA MET A 87 10.08 28.33 -24.36
C MET A 87 10.80 28.36 -25.72
N PRO A 88 10.05 28.48 -26.83
CA PRO A 88 10.66 28.85 -28.10
C PRO A 88 11.11 30.32 -28.03
N ASP A 89 12.33 30.60 -28.48
CA ASP A 89 12.89 31.95 -28.66
C ASP A 89 12.04 32.80 -29.63
#